data_AF-A0A7W7FX49-F1
#
_entry.id   AF-A0A7W7FX49-F1
#
_cell.length_a   1.000
_cell.length_b   1.000
_cell.length_c   1.000
_cell.angle_alpha   90.00
_cell.angle_beta   90.00
_cell.angle_gamma   90.00
#
_symmetry.space_group_name_H-M   'P 1'
#
loop_
_entity.id
_entity.type
_entity.pdbx_description
1 polymer ?
#
loop_
_entity_poly.entity_id
_entity_poly.type
_entity_poly.pdbx_seq_one_letter_code
_entity_poly.pdbx_strand_id
1 'polypeptide(L)'
;MLPFTLDLHRTLPRPAEPNPCWSPYSVAAALSLLLDATTGTAHEELRHALGDPRDLLAKAAELSPGPTLAVSSTVWADTGVPILDEYLAAVGAEHVRVAPLRSQPEQARGVINGDVAETTCGLIPEAVPPGMIGPETLVVLVNALYLRAAWRTVFTAVGDLPFRTPVAEVPVPMMRVRARLGYLERDGWRVVVVPAEGGVEVVVAVPDGEIGDLAGVPLEIEDSRVVELVLPRFRAGARVRLEEALRGVGIREVFGAGLAKLTSAGASVSAVLHQAVLSVDEQGLEGAAVTVITTRGRRVPLEPEVSVLVDRPFVVLVRHADTGVPYFVATVTDPAAG
;
A
#
# COMPACT_ATOMS: atom_id res chain seq x y z
N MET A 1 9.96 -7.27 7.08
CA MET A 1 8.95 -6.59 6.24
C MET A 1 8.83 -7.18 4.84
N LEU A 2 9.91 -7.30 4.06
CA LEU A 2 9.80 -7.84 2.69
C LEU A 2 9.27 -9.30 2.62
N PRO A 3 9.73 -10.26 3.45
CA PRO A 3 9.16 -11.62 3.43
C PRO A 3 7.66 -11.65 3.70
N PHE A 4 7.21 -10.99 4.79
CA PHE A 4 5.80 -10.81 5.11
C PHE A 4 5.00 -10.20 3.95
N THR A 5 5.57 -9.22 3.26
CA THR A 5 4.93 -8.56 2.11
C THR A 5 4.69 -9.55 0.97
N LEU A 6 5.70 -10.34 0.62
CA LEU A 6 5.62 -11.32 -0.46
C LEU A 6 4.66 -12.46 -0.10
N ASP A 7 4.76 -12.98 1.12
CA ASP A 7 3.90 -14.08 1.58
C ASP A 7 2.43 -13.63 1.64
N LEU A 8 2.15 -12.45 2.20
CA LEU A 8 0.79 -11.93 2.24
C LEU A 8 0.27 -11.65 0.83
N HIS A 9 1.08 -11.04 -0.05
CA HIS A 9 0.65 -10.74 -1.43
C HIS A 9 0.18 -11.99 -2.18
N ARG A 10 0.87 -13.13 -2.01
CA ARG A 10 0.49 -14.41 -2.62
C ARG A 10 -0.86 -14.95 -2.15
N THR A 11 -1.22 -14.63 -0.91
CA THR A 11 -2.48 -15.07 -0.29
C THR A 11 -3.63 -14.10 -0.52
N LEU A 12 -3.36 -12.88 -1.03
CA LEU A 12 -4.42 -11.94 -1.34
C LEU A 12 -5.34 -12.53 -2.40
N PRO A 13 -6.66 -12.34 -2.26
CA PRO A 13 -7.59 -12.75 -3.30
C PRO A 13 -7.24 -12.00 -4.58
N ARG A 14 -7.27 -12.71 -5.72
CA ARG A 14 -7.19 -12.06 -7.03
C ARG A 14 -8.43 -11.17 -7.16
N PRO A 15 -8.31 -9.84 -7.19
CA PRO A 15 -9.48 -8.99 -7.30
C PRO A 15 -10.11 -9.15 -8.68
N ALA A 16 -11.42 -8.94 -8.74
CA ALA A 16 -12.15 -8.87 -10.01
C ALA A 16 -11.84 -7.58 -10.78
N GLU A 17 -11.37 -6.55 -10.08
CA GLU A 17 -11.01 -5.25 -10.63
C GLU A 17 -9.59 -5.25 -11.23
N PRO A 18 -9.36 -4.53 -12.33
CA PRO A 18 -8.03 -4.30 -12.85
C PRO A 18 -7.21 -3.45 -11.86
N ASN A 19 -5.89 -3.61 -11.90
CA ASN A 19 -4.95 -2.81 -11.10
C ASN A 19 -5.05 -2.98 -9.56
N PRO A 20 -5.03 -4.22 -9.01
CA PRO A 20 -4.94 -4.42 -7.56
C PRO A 20 -3.83 -3.57 -6.94
N CYS A 21 -4.15 -2.92 -5.82
CA CYS A 21 -3.19 -2.18 -5.02
C CYS A 21 -3.48 -2.42 -3.53
N TRP A 22 -2.42 -2.61 -2.75
CA TRP A 22 -2.49 -2.70 -1.30
C TRP A 22 -1.22 -2.12 -0.68
N SER A 23 -1.29 -1.81 0.62
CA SER A 23 -0.17 -1.23 1.36
C SER A 23 0.36 -2.19 2.44
N PRO A 24 1.55 -2.77 2.25
CA PRO A 24 2.16 -3.60 3.29
C PRO A 24 2.58 -2.79 4.52
N TYR A 25 3.06 -1.56 4.34
CA TYR A 25 3.32 -0.62 5.44
C TYR A 25 2.08 -0.49 6.33
N SER A 26 0.94 -0.18 5.71
CA SER A 26 -0.30 0.14 6.42
C SER A 26 -0.87 -1.09 7.12
N VAL A 27 -0.85 -2.25 6.46
CA VAL A 27 -1.25 -3.52 7.07
C VAL A 27 -0.34 -3.88 8.25
N ALA A 28 0.98 -3.73 8.11
CA ALA A 28 1.91 -3.98 9.21
C ALA A 28 1.69 -3.04 10.41
N ALA A 29 1.40 -1.76 10.15
CA ALA A 29 1.04 -0.80 11.20
C ALA A 29 -0.24 -1.23 11.93
N ALA A 30 -1.28 -1.63 11.19
CA ALA A 30 -2.54 -2.09 11.74
C ALA A 30 -2.38 -3.40 12.57
N LEU A 31 -1.60 -4.36 12.06
CA LEU A 31 -1.30 -5.60 12.79
C LEU A 31 -0.44 -5.37 14.03
N SER A 32 0.35 -4.29 14.06
CA SER A 32 1.11 -3.91 15.25
C SER A 32 0.20 -3.50 16.41
N LEU A 33 -0.97 -2.92 16.13
CA LEU A 33 -2.00 -2.68 17.16
C LEU A 33 -2.49 -4.00 17.76
N LEU A 34 -2.62 -5.05 16.93
CA LEU A 34 -3.01 -6.38 17.41
C LEU A 34 -1.91 -7.08 18.22
N LEU A 35 -0.62 -6.79 17.97
CA LEU A 35 0.48 -7.32 18.79
C LEU A 35 0.33 -6.91 20.25
N ASP A 36 -0.07 -5.66 20.50
CA ASP A 36 -0.29 -5.13 21.85
C ASP A 36 -1.66 -5.58 22.43
N ALA A 37 -2.60 -6.01 21.59
CA ALA A 37 -3.91 -6.55 21.98
C ALA A 37 -3.89 -8.04 22.38
N THR A 38 -2.78 -8.75 22.15
CA THR A 38 -2.74 -10.22 22.19
C THR A 38 -1.73 -10.78 23.22
N THR A 39 -1.93 -12.05 23.60
CA THR A 39 -0.99 -12.88 24.39
C THR A 39 -0.99 -14.31 23.87
N GLY A 40 -0.08 -15.15 24.37
CA GLY A 40 -0.02 -16.59 24.05
C GLY A 40 0.08 -16.83 22.54
N THR A 41 -0.67 -17.83 22.05
CA THR A 41 -0.66 -18.26 20.65
C THR A 41 -0.92 -17.12 19.67
N ALA A 42 -1.92 -16.27 19.91
CA ALA A 42 -2.25 -15.16 19.02
C ALA A 42 -1.10 -14.17 18.85
N HIS A 43 -0.37 -13.91 19.94
CA HIS A 43 0.78 -13.02 19.92
C HIS A 43 1.97 -13.67 19.20
N GLU A 44 2.20 -14.96 19.42
CA GLU A 44 3.28 -15.71 18.75
C GLU A 44 3.05 -15.80 17.25
N GLU A 45 1.81 -16.05 16.79
CA GLU A 45 1.46 -16.05 15.37
C GLU A 45 1.75 -14.70 14.70
N LEU A 46 1.31 -13.60 15.32
CA LEU A 46 1.58 -12.24 14.83
C LEU A 46 3.08 -11.94 14.80
N ARG A 47 3.82 -12.27 15.87
CA ARG A 47 5.27 -12.07 15.93
C ARG A 47 6.02 -12.93 14.92
N HIS A 48 5.57 -14.16 14.67
CA HIS A 48 6.19 -15.04 13.70
C HIS A 48 6.01 -14.51 12.27
N ALA A 49 4.78 -14.09 11.92
CA ALA A 49 4.48 -13.60 10.59
C ALA A 49 5.09 -12.22 10.31
N LEU A 50 5.02 -11.30 11.27
CA LEU A 50 5.37 -9.88 11.06
C LEU A 50 6.70 -9.46 11.70
N GLY A 51 7.14 -10.15 12.75
CA GLY A 51 8.20 -9.67 13.64
C GLY A 51 7.70 -8.54 14.54
N ASP A 52 8.55 -7.54 14.78
CA ASP A 52 8.15 -6.25 15.36
C ASP A 52 8.58 -5.14 14.39
N PRO A 53 7.65 -4.61 13.57
CA PRO A 53 8.02 -3.69 12.51
C PRO A 53 8.05 -2.23 12.98
N ARG A 54 7.69 -1.93 14.24
CA ARG A 54 7.42 -0.56 14.70
C ARG A 54 8.57 0.42 14.47
N ASP A 55 9.79 0.07 14.87
CA ASP A 55 10.96 0.93 14.65
C ASP A 55 11.24 1.16 13.15
N LEU A 56 10.99 0.13 12.33
CA LEU A 56 11.22 0.18 10.90
C LEU A 56 10.14 1.02 10.19
N LEU A 57 8.88 0.90 10.61
CA LEU A 57 7.76 1.70 10.15
C LEU A 57 7.93 3.16 10.57
N ALA A 58 8.34 3.43 11.82
CA ALA A 58 8.61 4.77 12.30
C ALA A 58 9.68 5.47 11.45
N LYS A 59 10.80 4.79 11.18
CA LYS A 59 11.84 5.31 10.27
C LYS A 59 11.31 5.56 8.85
N ALA A 60 10.43 4.69 8.34
CA ALA A 60 9.81 4.89 7.03
C ALA A 60 8.70 5.97 7.05
N ALA A 61 8.21 6.38 8.21
CA ALA A 61 7.29 7.51 8.33
C ALA A 61 8.02 8.87 8.31
N GLU A 62 9.31 8.88 8.66
CA GLU A 62 10.19 10.05 8.64
C GLU A 62 10.64 10.41 7.22
N LEU A 63 9.72 10.93 6.42
CA LEU A 63 10.03 11.43 5.08
C LEU A 63 10.72 12.81 5.16
N SER A 64 11.69 13.06 4.29
CA SER A 64 12.23 14.43 4.15
C SER A 64 11.14 15.37 3.60
N PRO A 65 11.25 16.70 3.79
CA PRO A 65 10.18 17.63 3.41
C PRO A 65 9.73 17.51 1.95
N GLY A 66 8.41 17.58 1.71
CA GLY A 66 7.81 17.55 0.37
C GLY A 66 6.66 16.55 0.27
N PRO A 67 6.91 15.25 0.45
CA PRO A 67 5.86 14.24 0.49
C PRO A 67 4.89 14.38 1.66
N THR A 68 3.74 13.73 1.53
CA THR A 68 2.72 13.61 2.56
C THR A 68 2.36 12.14 2.70
N LEU A 69 2.61 11.56 3.87
CA LEU A 69 2.18 10.21 4.23
C LEU A 69 1.09 10.33 5.29
N ALA A 70 -0.11 9.88 4.99
CA ALA A 70 -1.22 9.82 5.94
C ALA A 70 -1.69 8.38 6.07
N VAL A 71 -1.63 7.86 7.29
CA VAL A 71 -1.96 6.46 7.61
C VAL A 71 -3.10 6.48 8.61
N SER A 72 -4.23 5.89 8.26
CA SER A 72 -5.30 5.58 9.22
C SER A 72 -5.18 4.11 9.60
N SER A 73 -4.87 3.84 10.87
CA SER A 73 -4.87 2.48 11.44
C SER A 73 -5.60 2.55 12.76
N THR A 74 -6.84 2.06 12.75
CA THR A 74 -7.76 2.24 13.88
C THR A 74 -8.45 0.93 14.23
N VAL A 75 -8.41 0.57 15.51
CA VAL A 75 -9.22 -0.51 16.08
C VAL A 75 -10.56 0.06 16.50
N TRP A 76 -11.63 -0.44 15.87
CA TRP A 76 -13.01 -0.09 16.19
C TRP A 76 -13.64 -1.21 17.00
N ALA A 77 -14.00 -0.94 18.25
CA ALA A 77 -14.71 -1.88 19.10
C ALA A 77 -16.19 -1.51 19.22
N ASP A 78 -17.06 -2.51 19.38
CA ASP A 78 -18.46 -2.28 19.69
C ASP A 78 -18.61 -1.62 21.06
N THR A 79 -19.64 -0.78 21.23
CA THR A 79 -19.96 -0.14 22.52
C THR A 79 -20.13 -1.11 23.70
N GLY A 80 -20.47 -2.38 23.45
CA GLY A 80 -20.55 -3.43 24.47
C GLY A 80 -19.22 -4.09 24.83
N VAL A 81 -18.10 -3.72 24.18
CA VAL A 81 -16.77 -4.28 24.43
C VAL A 81 -15.97 -3.33 25.33
N PRO A 82 -15.75 -3.66 26.61
CA PRO A 82 -14.94 -2.83 27.50
C PRO A 82 -13.47 -2.93 27.13
N ILE A 83 -12.83 -1.81 26.78
CA ILE A 83 -11.42 -1.74 26.40
C ILE A 83 -10.57 -1.51 27.65
N LEU A 84 -9.48 -2.26 27.80
CA LEU A 84 -8.57 -2.12 28.94
C LEU A 84 -7.71 -0.85 28.82
N ASP A 85 -7.60 -0.10 29.92
CA ASP A 85 -6.77 1.12 29.98
C ASP A 85 -5.29 0.84 29.66
N GLU A 86 -4.80 -0.33 30.05
CA GLU A 86 -3.44 -0.80 29.77
C GLU A 86 -3.18 -0.90 28.26
N TYR A 87 -4.18 -1.32 27.48
CA TYR A 87 -4.08 -1.37 26.02
C TYR A 87 -4.09 0.03 25.42
N LEU A 88 -5.00 0.91 25.88
CA LEU A 88 -5.05 2.31 25.43
C LEU A 88 -3.73 3.04 25.70
N ALA A 89 -3.09 2.78 26.85
CA ALA A 89 -1.78 3.32 27.19
C ALA A 89 -0.65 2.76 26.31
N ALA A 90 -0.76 1.49 25.87
CA ALA A 90 0.24 0.85 25.02
C ALA A 90 0.19 1.35 23.57
N VAL A 91 -1.00 1.49 22.98
CA VAL A 91 -1.15 1.83 21.56
C VAL A 91 -1.47 3.30 21.28
N GLY A 92 -1.88 4.07 22.30
CA GLY A 92 -2.40 5.43 22.13
C GLY A 92 -3.91 5.43 21.88
N ALA A 93 -4.64 6.29 22.59
CA ALA A 93 -6.10 6.38 22.50
C ALA A 93 -6.58 6.83 21.10
N GLU A 94 -5.73 7.52 20.34
CA GLU A 94 -5.96 7.95 18.97
C GLU A 94 -6.09 6.77 17.98
N HIS A 95 -5.57 5.59 18.32
CA HIS A 95 -5.67 4.38 17.49
C HIS A 95 -6.87 3.49 17.81
N VAL A 96 -7.69 3.90 18.77
CA VAL A 96 -8.83 3.11 19.24
C VAL A 96 -10.10 3.97 19.20
N ARG A 97 -11.17 3.40 18.67
CA ARG A 97 -12.49 4.03 18.59
C ARG A 97 -13.56 3.04 19.05
N VAL A 98 -14.66 3.60 19.54
CA VAL A 98 -15.84 2.84 19.94
C VAL A 98 -17.02 3.31 19.10
N ALA A 99 -17.76 2.36 18.52
CA ALA A 99 -18.95 2.64 17.74
C ALA A 99 -20.02 1.57 18.02
N PRO A 100 -21.32 1.86 17.78
CA PRO A 100 -22.39 0.88 17.95
C PRO A 100 -22.42 -0.13 16.78
N LEU A 101 -21.33 -0.90 16.60
CA LEU A 101 -21.14 -1.83 15.49
C LEU A 101 -22.28 -2.84 15.37
N ARG A 102 -22.79 -3.32 16.51
CA ARG A 102 -23.83 -4.37 16.55
C ARG A 102 -25.24 -3.79 16.54
N SER A 103 -25.46 -2.74 17.32
CA SER A 103 -26.78 -2.16 17.53
C SER A 103 -27.19 -1.18 16.43
N GLN A 104 -26.23 -0.49 15.80
CA GLN A 104 -26.47 0.45 14.71
C GLN A 104 -25.38 0.34 13.61
N PRO A 105 -25.31 -0.80 12.88
CA PRO A 105 -24.22 -1.08 11.93
C PRO A 105 -24.00 -0.02 10.85
N GLU A 106 -25.07 0.49 10.23
CA GLU A 106 -24.97 1.51 9.19
C GLU A 106 -24.54 2.88 9.74
N GLN A 107 -24.95 3.22 10.96
CA GLN A 107 -24.45 4.42 11.64
C GLN A 107 -22.95 4.28 11.91
N ALA A 108 -22.52 3.15 12.46
CA ALA A 108 -21.12 2.88 12.74
C ALA A 108 -20.27 2.90 11.45
N ARG A 109 -20.78 2.31 10.36
CA ARG A 109 -20.16 2.39 9.02
C ARG A 109 -19.95 3.83 8.57
N GLY A 110 -20.95 4.69 8.73
CA GLY A 110 -20.86 6.11 8.40
C GLY A 110 -19.77 6.84 9.21
N VAL A 111 -19.71 6.57 10.52
CA VAL A 111 -18.69 7.14 11.42
C VAL A 111 -17.28 6.69 11.03
N ILE A 112 -17.10 5.39 10.77
CA ILE A 112 -15.81 4.82 10.36
C ILE A 112 -15.34 5.44 9.03
N ASN A 113 -16.23 5.51 8.03
CA ASN A 113 -15.90 6.12 6.75
C ASN A 113 -15.57 7.60 6.87
N GLY A 114 -16.25 8.33 7.78
CA GLY A 114 -15.91 9.71 8.10
C GLY A 114 -14.50 9.86 8.67
N ASP A 115 -14.13 9.05 9.65
CA ASP A 115 -12.79 9.05 10.29
C ASP A 115 -11.67 8.73 9.27
N VAL A 116 -11.91 7.73 8.41
CA VAL A 116 -10.97 7.39 7.33
C VAL A 116 -10.88 8.51 6.29
N ALA A 117 -12.01 9.08 5.88
CA ALA A 117 -12.03 10.18 4.92
C ALA A 117 -11.28 11.40 5.46
N GLU A 118 -11.50 11.77 6.72
CA GLU A 118 -10.79 12.88 7.37
C GLU A 118 -9.27 12.62 7.39
N THR A 119 -8.86 11.43 7.84
CA THR A 119 -7.44 11.06 7.91
C THR A 119 -6.76 11.03 6.53
N THR A 120 -7.50 10.64 5.49
CA THR A 120 -7.00 10.50 4.12
C THR A 120 -7.30 11.72 3.24
N CYS A 121 -7.65 12.86 3.85
CA CYS A 121 -7.95 14.11 3.13
C CYS A 121 -9.06 13.97 2.06
N GLY A 122 -10.02 13.08 2.29
CA GLY A 122 -11.18 12.83 1.42
C GLY A 122 -10.93 11.84 0.29
N LEU A 123 -9.72 11.30 0.16
CA LEU A 123 -9.35 10.42 -0.96
C LEU A 123 -9.85 8.99 -0.80
N ILE A 124 -10.09 8.56 0.44
CA ILE A 124 -10.72 7.28 0.77
C ILE A 124 -12.04 7.58 1.49
N PRO A 125 -13.09 8.01 0.76
CA PRO A 125 -14.36 8.44 1.36
C PRO A 125 -15.21 7.28 1.88
N GLU A 126 -14.94 6.06 1.43
CA GLU A 126 -15.67 4.86 1.82
C GLU A 126 -14.70 3.69 1.89
N ALA A 127 -14.14 3.44 3.08
CA ALA A 127 -13.28 2.29 3.35
C ALA A 127 -14.08 1.02 3.69
N VAL A 128 -15.28 1.21 4.25
CA VAL A 128 -16.19 0.14 4.67
C VAL A 128 -17.44 0.16 3.80
N PRO A 129 -17.59 -0.80 2.87
CA PRO A 129 -18.78 -0.90 2.05
C PRO A 129 -20.01 -1.41 2.85
N PRO A 130 -21.23 -1.23 2.33
CA PRO A 130 -22.45 -1.72 2.96
C PRO A 130 -22.40 -3.23 3.27
N GLY A 131 -23.00 -3.63 4.39
CA GLY A 131 -23.10 -5.05 4.79
C GLY A 131 -21.82 -5.66 5.39
N MET A 132 -20.74 -4.90 5.52
CA MET A 132 -19.48 -5.38 6.12
C MET A 132 -19.46 -5.36 7.64
N ILE A 133 -20.30 -4.53 8.25
CA ILE A 133 -20.51 -4.46 9.70
C ILE A 133 -21.91 -4.98 9.95
N GLY A 134 -22.07 -5.83 10.96
CA GLY A 134 -23.35 -6.43 11.30
C GLY A 134 -23.50 -6.76 12.79
N PRO A 135 -24.63 -7.38 13.18
CA PRO A 135 -24.96 -7.64 14.59
C PRO A 135 -23.96 -8.49 15.37
N GLU A 136 -23.11 -9.25 14.67
CA GLU A 136 -22.05 -10.10 15.25
C GLU A 136 -20.67 -9.43 15.27
N THR A 137 -20.55 -8.21 14.74
CA THR A 137 -19.27 -7.50 14.66
C THR A 137 -18.86 -6.92 16.02
N LEU A 138 -17.82 -7.46 16.63
CA LEU A 138 -17.28 -7.01 17.92
C LEU A 138 -16.11 -6.03 17.76
N VAL A 139 -15.16 -6.38 16.90
CA VAL A 139 -13.95 -5.58 16.66
C VAL A 139 -13.64 -5.56 15.18
N VAL A 140 -13.40 -4.39 14.60
CA VAL A 140 -12.94 -4.21 13.23
C VAL A 140 -11.63 -3.45 13.24
N LEU A 141 -10.64 -3.97 12.53
CA LEU A 141 -9.42 -3.24 12.23
C LEU A 141 -9.60 -2.56 10.87
N VAL A 142 -9.59 -1.23 10.86
CA VAL A 142 -9.76 -0.44 9.63
C VAL A 142 -8.43 0.23 9.32
N ASN A 143 -7.98 0.04 8.09
CA ASN A 143 -6.69 0.50 7.65
C ASN A 143 -6.73 1.17 6.28
N ALA A 144 -6.21 2.38 6.18
CA ALA A 144 -6.12 3.14 4.95
C ALA A 144 -4.80 3.90 4.84
N LEU A 145 -4.23 3.94 3.63
CA LEU A 145 -3.00 4.67 3.35
C LEU A 145 -3.21 5.69 2.24
N TYR A 146 -2.73 6.90 2.47
CA TYR A 146 -2.49 7.91 1.45
C TYR A 146 -1.02 8.31 1.44
N LEU A 147 -0.41 8.35 0.26
CA LEU A 147 0.93 8.87 0.04
C LEU A 147 0.92 9.77 -1.18
N ARG A 148 1.46 10.97 -1.00
CA ARG A 148 1.78 11.90 -2.08
C ARG A 148 3.26 12.17 -2.09
N ALA A 149 3.90 12.05 -3.25
CA ALA A 149 5.30 12.40 -3.42
C ALA A 149 5.57 12.85 -4.87
N ALA A 150 6.21 13.99 -5.06
CA ALA A 150 6.58 14.48 -6.39
C ALA A 150 7.79 13.71 -6.94
N TRP A 151 7.89 13.56 -8.25
CA TRP A 151 9.11 13.03 -8.87
C TRP A 151 10.28 13.98 -8.68
N ARG A 152 11.50 13.45 -8.47
CA ARG A 152 12.71 14.29 -8.54
C ARG A 152 12.98 14.80 -9.95
N THR A 153 12.54 14.04 -10.96
CA THR A 153 12.55 14.43 -12.36
C THR A 153 11.19 14.12 -12.95
N VAL A 154 10.42 15.17 -13.22
CA VAL A 154 9.05 15.06 -13.76
C VAL A 154 9.05 14.38 -15.12
N PHE A 155 7.97 13.68 -15.41
CA PHE A 155 7.75 13.14 -16.74
C PHE A 155 7.15 14.23 -17.65
N THR A 156 7.26 14.01 -18.96
CA THR A 156 6.57 14.78 -19.98
C THR A 156 5.53 13.89 -20.66
N ALA A 157 4.32 14.42 -20.90
CA ALA A 157 3.29 13.71 -21.65
C ALA A 157 3.79 13.35 -23.06
N VAL A 158 3.48 12.13 -23.51
CA VAL A 158 3.77 11.62 -24.86
C VAL A 158 2.50 11.60 -25.72
N GLY A 159 1.34 11.48 -25.08
CA GLY A 159 0.05 11.19 -25.72
C GLY A 159 -0.30 9.71 -25.60
N ASP A 160 -1.35 9.30 -26.29
CA ASP A 160 -1.84 7.93 -26.20
C ASP A 160 -0.97 6.98 -27.02
N LEU A 161 -0.50 5.89 -26.40
CA LEU A 161 0.13 4.77 -27.11
C LEU A 161 -0.63 3.47 -26.83
N PRO A 162 -0.51 2.46 -27.71
CA PRO A 162 -1.10 1.15 -27.48
C PRO A 162 -0.52 0.47 -26.22
N PHE A 163 -1.39 -0.11 -25.41
CA PHE A 163 -1.06 -0.95 -24.26
C PHE A 163 -1.80 -2.28 -24.37
N ARG A 164 -1.06 -3.39 -24.24
CA ARG A 164 -1.58 -4.76 -24.37
C ARG A 164 -2.10 -5.26 -23.03
N THR A 165 -3.39 -5.11 -22.76
CA THR A 165 -4.02 -5.70 -21.56
C THR A 165 -4.16 -7.22 -21.71
N PRO A 166 -4.54 -7.97 -20.65
CA PRO A 166 -4.86 -9.39 -20.77
C PRO A 166 -6.01 -9.71 -21.73
N VAL A 167 -6.84 -8.73 -22.09
CA VAL A 167 -8.05 -8.92 -22.92
C VAL A 167 -7.89 -8.32 -24.32
N ALA A 168 -7.28 -7.14 -24.42
CA ALA A 168 -7.19 -6.39 -25.68
C ALA A 168 -6.06 -5.35 -25.64
N GLU A 169 -5.68 -4.86 -26.82
CA GLU A 169 -4.85 -3.67 -26.94
C GLU A 169 -5.73 -2.41 -26.88
N VAL A 170 -5.39 -1.48 -25.98
CA VAL A 170 -6.16 -0.24 -25.76
C VAL A 170 -5.23 0.98 -25.78
N PRO A 171 -5.68 2.16 -26.27
CA PRO A 171 -4.90 3.38 -26.18
C PRO A 171 -4.82 3.87 -24.73
N VAL A 172 -3.61 4.17 -24.25
CA VAL A 172 -3.35 4.61 -22.88
C VAL A 172 -2.50 5.89 -22.89
N PRO A 173 -2.85 6.91 -22.09
CA PRO A 173 -2.00 8.08 -21.92
C PRO A 173 -0.63 7.71 -21.36
N MET A 174 0.42 7.97 -22.14
CA MET A 174 1.80 7.68 -21.76
C MET A 174 2.53 8.94 -21.36
N MET A 175 3.49 8.76 -20.46
CA MET A 175 4.41 9.79 -20.02
C MET A 175 5.85 9.28 -20.11
N ARG A 176 6.78 10.20 -20.35
CA ARG A 176 8.19 9.89 -20.58
C ARG A 176 9.09 10.66 -19.65
N VAL A 177 10.08 9.98 -19.08
CA VAL A 177 11.21 10.61 -18.40
C VAL A 177 12.51 10.08 -18.98
N ARG A 178 13.52 10.94 -19.00
CA ARG A 178 14.86 10.57 -19.37
C ARG A 178 15.84 11.07 -18.32
N ALA A 179 16.42 10.14 -17.57
CA ALA A 179 17.26 10.46 -16.44
C ALA A 179 18.26 9.33 -16.17
N ARG A 180 19.20 9.60 -15.28
CA ARG A 180 20.00 8.53 -14.69
C ARG A 180 19.16 7.85 -13.61
N LEU A 181 18.73 6.62 -13.85
CA LEU A 181 17.81 5.85 -13.01
C LEU A 181 18.46 4.55 -12.57
N GLY A 182 17.95 3.94 -11.50
CA GLY A 182 18.31 2.56 -11.17
C GLY A 182 17.75 1.65 -12.26
N TYR A 183 18.55 0.71 -12.76
CA TYR A 183 18.10 -0.22 -13.78
C TYR A 183 18.70 -1.61 -13.59
N LEU A 184 17.88 -2.63 -13.80
CA LEU A 184 18.30 -4.01 -13.81
C LEU A 184 17.50 -4.78 -14.86
N GLU A 185 18.20 -5.62 -15.62
CA GLU A 185 17.57 -6.64 -16.47
C GLU A 185 18.09 -8.01 -16.04
N ARG A 186 17.20 -8.82 -15.45
CA ARG A 186 17.55 -10.12 -14.89
C ARG A 186 16.32 -11.00 -14.78
N ASP A 187 16.50 -12.31 -14.95
CA ASP A 187 15.46 -13.31 -14.67
C ASP A 187 14.13 -13.07 -15.42
N GLY A 188 14.19 -12.49 -16.63
CA GLY A 188 13.01 -12.16 -17.43
C GLY A 188 12.27 -10.88 -17.01
N TRP A 189 12.92 -10.04 -16.19
CA TRP A 189 12.39 -8.75 -15.73
C TRP A 189 13.27 -7.60 -16.20
N ARG A 190 12.62 -6.52 -16.63
CA ARG A 190 13.21 -5.18 -16.74
C ARG A 190 12.69 -4.32 -15.61
N VAL A 191 13.59 -3.93 -14.72
CA VAL A 191 13.28 -3.15 -13.52
C VAL A 191 13.89 -1.77 -13.62
N VAL A 192 13.09 -0.74 -13.39
CA VAL A 192 13.51 0.66 -13.36
C VAL A 192 13.13 1.26 -12.00
N VAL A 193 14.09 1.88 -11.32
CA VAL A 193 13.85 2.61 -10.06
C VAL A 193 13.81 4.10 -10.34
N VAL A 194 12.64 4.69 -10.12
CA VAL A 194 12.36 6.11 -10.33
C VAL A 194 12.31 6.81 -8.97
N PRO A 195 13.27 7.71 -8.65
CA PRO A 195 13.29 8.38 -7.37
C PRO A 195 12.25 9.51 -7.32
N ALA A 196 11.56 9.59 -6.19
CA ALA A 196 10.66 10.68 -5.82
C ALA A 196 11.28 11.50 -4.66
N GLU A 197 10.62 12.60 -4.32
CA GLU A 197 11.00 13.46 -3.20
C GLU A 197 10.86 12.72 -1.86
N GLY A 198 11.51 13.26 -0.83
CA GLY A 198 11.38 12.81 0.56
C GLY A 198 11.88 11.40 0.89
N GLY A 199 12.68 10.78 0.03
CA GLY A 199 13.20 9.42 0.27
C GLY A 199 12.29 8.31 -0.24
N VAL A 200 11.28 8.65 -1.04
CA VAL A 200 10.40 7.68 -1.70
C VAL A 200 11.00 7.27 -3.04
N GLU A 201 10.90 6.00 -3.42
CA GLU A 201 11.22 5.52 -4.76
C GLU A 201 10.14 4.57 -5.29
N VAL A 202 10.00 4.57 -6.60
CA VAL A 202 9.03 3.75 -7.33
C VAL A 202 9.78 2.77 -8.22
N VAL A 203 9.63 1.49 -7.91
CA VAL A 203 10.18 0.38 -8.68
C VAL A 203 9.12 -0.04 -9.69
N VAL A 204 9.43 0.10 -10.97
CA VAL A 204 8.62 -0.37 -12.09
C VAL A 204 9.25 -1.63 -12.64
N ALA A 205 8.57 -2.77 -12.52
CA ALA A 205 9.06 -4.06 -12.99
C ALA A 205 8.17 -4.59 -14.12
N VAL A 206 8.77 -4.74 -15.30
CA VAL A 206 8.12 -5.19 -16.53
C VAL A 206 8.59 -6.61 -16.86
N PRO A 207 7.69 -7.60 -16.91
CA PRO A 207 8.04 -8.97 -17.29
C PRO A 207 8.21 -9.08 -18.81
N ASP A 208 9.10 -9.95 -19.28
CA ASP A 208 9.22 -10.26 -20.71
C ASP A 208 8.03 -11.08 -21.26
N GLY A 209 7.31 -11.79 -20.38
CA GLY A 209 6.12 -12.58 -20.70
C GLY A 209 4.89 -12.14 -19.91
N GLU A 210 4.06 -13.11 -19.52
CA GLU A 210 2.92 -12.86 -18.63
C GLU A 210 3.39 -12.41 -17.24
N ILE A 211 2.59 -11.56 -16.60
CA ILE A 211 2.88 -11.08 -15.26
C ILE A 211 2.76 -12.23 -14.25
N GLY A 212 3.92 -12.64 -13.72
CA GLY A 212 4.03 -13.66 -12.68
C GLY A 212 3.85 -13.11 -11.27
N ASP A 213 4.30 -13.88 -10.27
CA ASP A 213 4.33 -13.49 -8.86
C ASP A 213 5.43 -12.44 -8.58
N LEU A 214 5.16 -11.50 -7.67
CA LEU A 214 6.11 -10.49 -7.19
C LEU A 214 7.40 -11.08 -6.64
N ALA A 215 7.36 -12.30 -6.12
CA ALA A 215 8.54 -12.94 -5.55
C ALA A 215 9.67 -13.17 -6.55
N GLY A 216 9.39 -13.12 -7.86
CA GLY A 216 10.40 -13.18 -8.92
C GLY A 216 11.04 -11.84 -9.27
N VAL A 217 10.53 -10.72 -8.74
CA VAL A 217 11.03 -9.39 -9.09
C VAL A 217 12.36 -9.12 -8.38
N PRO A 218 13.45 -8.81 -9.10
CA PRO A 218 14.71 -8.49 -8.47
C PRO A 218 14.68 -7.06 -7.91
N LEU A 219 14.72 -6.94 -6.58
CA LEU A 219 14.54 -5.66 -5.86
C LEU A 219 15.84 -4.99 -5.40
N GLU A 220 16.97 -5.69 -5.54
CA GLU A 220 18.31 -5.16 -5.26
C GLU A 220 18.89 -4.62 -6.57
N ILE A 221 18.87 -3.29 -6.71
CA ILE A 221 19.32 -2.59 -7.91
C ILE A 221 20.45 -1.65 -7.52
N GLU A 222 21.68 -2.02 -7.87
CA GLU A 222 22.90 -1.24 -7.57
C GLU A 222 23.39 -0.44 -8.79
N ASP A 223 22.99 -0.85 -10.00
CA ASP A 223 23.42 -0.23 -11.24
C ASP A 223 22.54 0.98 -11.60
N SER A 224 23.17 2.01 -12.14
CA SER A 224 22.49 3.24 -12.54
C SER A 224 22.88 3.64 -13.96
N ARG A 225 21.87 3.72 -14.83
CA ARG A 225 22.02 3.94 -16.27
C ARG A 225 21.23 5.14 -16.74
N VAL A 226 21.61 5.69 -17.89
CA VAL A 226 20.81 6.73 -18.57
C VAL A 226 19.64 6.03 -19.26
N VAL A 227 18.47 6.05 -18.62
CA VAL A 227 17.26 5.36 -19.09
C VAL A 227 16.28 6.38 -19.68
N GLU A 228 15.71 6.05 -20.84
CA GLU A 228 14.46 6.64 -21.31
C GLU A 228 13.31 5.71 -20.94
N LEU A 229 12.49 6.10 -19.97
CA LEU A 229 11.33 5.33 -19.51
C LEU A 229 10.06 5.96 -20.07
N VAL A 230 9.25 5.17 -20.75
CA VAL A 230 7.88 5.51 -21.17
C VAL A 230 6.91 4.65 -20.36
N LEU A 231 6.13 5.30 -19.50
CA LEU A 231 5.27 4.68 -18.50
C LEU A 231 3.82 5.19 -18.67
N PRO A 232 2.80 4.33 -18.53
CA PRO A 232 1.41 4.78 -18.45
C PRO A 232 1.19 5.75 -17.30
N ARG A 233 0.31 6.73 -17.50
CA ARG A 233 -0.45 7.30 -16.39
C ARG A 233 -1.45 6.24 -15.93
N PHE A 234 -1.56 6.00 -14.63
CA PHE A 234 -2.49 5.00 -14.13
C PHE A 234 -2.99 5.34 -12.73
N ARG A 235 -4.12 4.72 -12.39
CA ARG A 235 -4.64 4.65 -11.04
C ARG A 235 -4.88 3.19 -10.69
N ALA A 236 -4.44 2.81 -9.49
CA ALA A 236 -4.55 1.47 -8.95
C ALA A 236 -5.17 1.54 -7.56
N GLY A 237 -6.02 0.57 -7.23
CA GLY A 237 -6.74 0.59 -5.98
C GLY A 237 -7.46 -0.73 -5.77
N ALA A 238 -7.57 -1.13 -4.51
CA ALA A 238 -8.45 -2.23 -4.13
C ALA A 238 -8.96 -2.04 -2.71
N ARG A 239 -10.18 -2.50 -2.48
CA ARG A 239 -10.72 -2.75 -1.14
C ARG A 239 -10.56 -4.23 -0.87
N VAL A 240 -9.85 -4.59 0.19
CA VAL A 240 -9.52 -5.98 0.49
C VAL A 240 -9.88 -6.34 1.92
N ARG A 241 -10.53 -7.49 2.04
CA ARG A 241 -10.70 -8.25 3.28
C ARG A 241 -9.48 -9.11 3.49
N LEU A 242 -8.72 -8.83 4.54
CA LEU A 242 -7.44 -9.50 4.79
C LEU A 242 -7.57 -10.77 5.63
N GLU A 243 -8.75 -11.11 6.14
CA GLU A 243 -8.93 -12.21 7.10
C GLU A 243 -8.43 -13.55 6.55
N GLU A 244 -8.86 -13.93 5.34
CA GLU A 244 -8.42 -15.20 4.73
C GLU A 244 -6.93 -15.18 4.35
N ALA A 245 -6.44 -14.04 3.87
CA ALA A 245 -5.03 -13.86 3.52
C ALA A 245 -4.14 -13.97 4.79
N LEU A 246 -4.55 -13.35 5.89
CA LEU A 246 -3.87 -13.41 7.19
C LEU A 246 -3.86 -14.84 7.76
N ARG A 247 -4.96 -15.59 7.63
CA ARG A 247 -4.98 -17.02 7.97
C ARG A 247 -4.06 -17.86 7.09
N GLY A 248 -3.91 -17.47 5.82
CA GLY A 248 -2.98 -18.07 4.87
C GLY A 248 -1.52 -17.94 5.31
N VAL A 249 -1.14 -16.79 5.87
CA VAL A 249 0.22 -16.54 6.42
C VAL A 249 0.39 -16.96 7.88
N GLY A 250 -0.60 -17.64 8.47
CA GLY A 250 -0.50 -18.26 9.79
C GLY A 250 -1.05 -17.44 10.95
N ILE A 251 -1.67 -16.29 10.72
CA ILE A 251 -2.35 -15.49 11.75
C ILE A 251 -3.81 -15.97 11.85
N ARG A 252 -4.16 -16.68 12.93
CA ARG A 252 -5.47 -17.36 13.06
C ARG A 252 -6.18 -17.04 14.35
N GLU A 253 -5.48 -17.08 15.47
CA GLU A 253 -6.08 -17.02 16.80
C GLU A 253 -6.73 -15.65 17.10
N VAL A 254 -6.25 -14.58 16.47
CA VAL A 254 -6.87 -13.24 16.55
C VAL A 254 -8.30 -13.18 16.02
N PHE A 255 -8.67 -14.11 15.13
CA PHE A 255 -10.04 -14.26 14.62
C PHE A 255 -10.91 -15.15 15.51
N GLY A 256 -10.33 -15.78 16.53
CA GLY A 256 -10.98 -16.44 17.66
C GLY A 256 -10.93 -15.55 18.91
N ALA A 257 -10.80 -16.13 20.10
CA ALA A 257 -10.77 -15.37 21.36
C ALA A 257 -9.38 -14.80 21.71
N GLY A 258 -8.62 -14.33 20.70
CA GLY A 258 -7.21 -13.97 20.84
C GLY A 258 -6.92 -12.59 21.45
N LEU A 259 -7.92 -11.71 21.61
CA LEU A 259 -7.73 -10.29 21.98
C LEU A 259 -7.71 -10.03 23.50
N ALA A 260 -7.02 -10.90 24.25
CA ALA A 260 -7.06 -10.91 25.72
C ALA A 260 -6.52 -9.63 26.40
N LYS A 261 -5.65 -8.85 25.74
CA LYS A 261 -5.19 -7.54 26.25
C LYS A 261 -6.06 -6.38 25.78
N LEU A 262 -6.87 -6.55 24.73
CA LEU A 262 -7.84 -5.53 24.35
C LEU A 262 -8.98 -5.47 25.36
N THR A 263 -9.52 -6.63 25.75
CA THR A 263 -10.68 -6.74 26.61
C THR A 263 -10.66 -8.03 27.44
N SER A 264 -11.15 -7.95 28.68
CA SER A 264 -11.37 -9.12 29.54
C SER A 264 -12.66 -9.88 29.20
N ALA A 265 -13.54 -9.33 28.37
CA ALA A 265 -14.82 -9.95 28.00
C ALA A 265 -14.68 -11.08 26.96
N GLY A 266 -13.48 -11.25 26.40
CA GLY A 266 -13.23 -12.10 25.24
C GLY A 266 -13.76 -11.45 23.97
N ALA A 267 -12.87 -11.13 23.03
CA ALA A 267 -13.24 -10.61 21.73
C ALA A 267 -12.39 -11.21 20.63
N SER A 268 -12.95 -11.19 19.42
CA SER A 268 -12.31 -11.59 18.18
C SER A 268 -12.27 -10.43 17.22
N VAL A 269 -11.24 -10.41 16.35
CA VAL A 269 -11.25 -9.54 15.17
C VAL A 269 -12.32 -10.09 14.22
N SER A 270 -13.40 -9.34 14.05
CA SER A 270 -14.52 -9.70 13.17
C SER A 270 -14.19 -9.40 11.70
N ALA A 271 -13.41 -8.35 11.44
CA ALA A 271 -12.94 -8.01 10.12
C ALA A 271 -11.63 -7.21 10.14
N VAL A 272 -10.82 -7.39 9.09
CA VAL A 272 -9.64 -6.54 8.80
C VAL A 272 -9.84 -5.94 7.42
N LEU A 273 -10.17 -4.65 7.41
CA LEU A 273 -10.54 -3.92 6.20
C LEU A 273 -9.39 -3.02 5.79
N HIS A 274 -8.89 -3.26 4.58
CA HIS A 274 -7.80 -2.48 4.01
C HIS A 274 -8.23 -1.82 2.71
N GLN A 275 -7.94 -0.53 2.58
CA GLN A 275 -8.05 0.18 1.31
C GLN A 275 -6.77 0.98 1.04
N ALA A 276 -6.28 0.85 -0.18
CA ALA A 276 -5.18 1.64 -0.71
C ALA A 276 -5.56 2.19 -2.08
N VAL A 277 -5.13 3.42 -2.35
CA VAL A 277 -5.26 4.08 -3.65
C VAL A 277 -3.88 4.60 -4.03
N LEU A 278 -3.46 4.31 -5.25
CA LEU A 278 -2.21 4.74 -5.83
C LEU A 278 -2.51 5.41 -7.17
N SER A 279 -2.26 6.71 -7.27
CA SER A 279 -2.39 7.46 -8.52
C SER A 279 -1.02 7.94 -8.96
N VAL A 280 -0.65 7.66 -10.21
CA VAL A 280 0.66 7.99 -10.77
C VAL A 280 0.50 8.81 -12.05
N ASP A 281 1.07 10.02 -12.04
CA ASP A 281 1.04 10.99 -13.13
C ASP A 281 2.44 11.60 -13.40
N GLU A 282 2.51 12.60 -14.26
CA GLU A 282 3.75 13.25 -14.67
C GLU A 282 4.42 14.06 -13.56
N GLN A 283 3.66 14.44 -12.53
CA GLN A 283 4.12 15.25 -11.42
C GLN A 283 4.59 14.39 -10.26
N GLY A 284 3.98 13.21 -10.05
CA GLY A 284 4.34 12.32 -8.96
C GLY A 284 3.32 11.23 -8.68
N LEU A 285 3.39 10.77 -7.44
CA LEU A 285 2.34 10.03 -6.80
C LEU A 285 1.33 11.06 -6.25
N GLU A 286 0.17 11.14 -6.91
CA GLU A 286 -1.01 12.00 -6.68
C GLU A 286 -0.74 13.52 -6.46
N GLY A 287 -0.41 14.27 -7.54
CA GLY A 287 -0.16 15.73 -7.54
C GLY A 287 -1.35 16.59 -7.10
N ALA A 288 -1.23 17.78 -6.46
CA ALA A 288 -0.35 18.90 -6.77
C ALA A 288 0.21 19.63 -5.52
N ALA A 289 1.52 19.92 -5.56
CA ALA A 289 2.15 21.09 -4.95
C ALA A 289 3.47 21.32 -5.69
N VAL A 290 3.56 22.42 -6.43
CA VAL A 290 4.70 22.75 -7.28
C VAL A 290 5.77 23.42 -6.42
N THR A 291 6.91 22.77 -6.24
CA THR A 291 8.17 23.49 -6.02
C THR A 291 9.18 22.90 -6.99
N VAL A 292 9.28 23.49 -8.18
CA VAL A 292 10.31 23.10 -9.16
C VAL A 292 11.66 23.51 -8.59
N ILE A 293 12.34 22.60 -7.90
CA ILE A 293 13.76 22.77 -7.60
C ILE A 293 14.51 22.41 -8.87
N THR A 294 14.85 23.45 -9.65
CA THR A 294 15.76 23.30 -10.80
C THR A 294 17.15 22.96 -10.27
N THR A 295 17.47 21.66 -10.17
CA THR A 295 18.84 21.24 -9.89
C THR A 295 19.71 21.63 -11.09
N ARG A 296 20.71 22.48 -10.85
CA ARG A 296 21.72 22.83 -11.86
C ARG A 296 22.50 21.57 -12.24
N GLY A 297 22.15 21.01 -13.40
CA GLY A 297 23.08 20.52 -14.42
C GLY A 297 23.99 19.34 -14.05
N ARG A 298 23.51 18.12 -14.31
CA ARG A 298 24.33 17.11 -14.99
C ARG A 298 23.79 16.99 -16.41
N ARG A 299 24.65 17.14 -17.42
CA ARG A 299 24.26 16.88 -18.82
C ARG A 299 23.90 15.40 -18.92
N VAL A 300 22.62 15.10 -19.05
CA VAL A 300 22.19 13.77 -19.50
C VAL A 300 22.70 13.63 -20.94
N PRO A 301 23.43 12.55 -21.29
CA PRO A 301 23.87 12.28 -22.66
C PRO A 301 22.70 12.40 -23.66
N LEU A 302 22.98 12.67 -24.93
CA LEU A 302 21.95 12.86 -25.97
C LEU A 302 21.31 11.54 -26.43
N GLU A 303 21.97 10.40 -26.26
CA GLU A 303 21.41 9.05 -26.53
C GLU A 303 21.22 8.26 -25.22
N PRO A 304 20.06 7.61 -25.01
CA PRO A 304 19.85 6.81 -23.82
C PRO A 304 20.69 5.53 -23.93
N GLU A 305 21.19 5.05 -22.79
CA GLU A 305 21.87 3.75 -22.72
C GLU A 305 20.83 2.62 -22.84
N VAL A 306 19.61 2.85 -22.33
CA VAL A 306 18.50 1.91 -22.35
C VAL A 306 17.19 2.65 -22.57
N SER A 307 16.30 2.11 -23.41
CA SER A 307 14.91 2.57 -23.54
C SER A 307 13.96 1.49 -23.02
N VAL A 308 13.07 1.85 -22.11
CA VAL A 308 12.06 0.96 -21.52
C VAL A 308 10.68 1.52 -21.83
N LEU A 309 9.91 0.79 -22.64
CA LEU A 309 8.50 1.05 -22.91
C LEU A 309 7.65 0.08 -22.08
N VAL A 310 6.75 0.63 -21.27
CA VAL A 310 5.81 -0.13 -20.45
C VAL A 310 4.45 -0.20 -21.16
N ASP A 311 4.34 -1.14 -22.10
CA ASP A 311 3.18 -1.34 -23.00
C ASP A 311 2.39 -2.63 -22.71
N ARG A 312 2.58 -3.22 -21.54
CA ARG A 312 1.97 -4.48 -21.10
C ARG A 312 1.90 -4.53 -19.57
N PRO A 313 1.17 -5.48 -18.94
CA PRO A 313 1.04 -5.58 -17.50
C PRO A 313 2.37 -5.55 -16.77
N PHE A 314 2.43 -4.78 -15.69
CA PHE A 314 3.64 -4.52 -14.95
C PHE A 314 3.36 -4.41 -13.45
N VAL A 315 4.41 -4.56 -12.67
CA VAL A 315 4.38 -4.44 -11.22
C VAL A 315 4.92 -3.07 -10.82
N VAL A 316 4.29 -2.47 -9.82
CA VAL A 316 4.77 -1.26 -9.17
C VAL A 316 4.96 -1.53 -7.69
N LEU A 317 6.15 -1.23 -7.19
CA LEU A 317 6.46 -1.20 -5.77
C LEU A 317 6.91 0.21 -5.38
N VAL A 318 6.14 0.87 -4.52
CA VAL A 318 6.52 2.15 -3.92
C VAL A 318 7.13 1.85 -2.56
N ARG A 319 8.36 2.30 -2.30
CA ARG A 319 9.06 1.99 -1.04
C ARG A 319 9.88 3.16 -0.53
N HIS A 320 10.24 3.10 0.74
CA HIS A 320 11.24 3.97 1.35
C HIS A 320 12.63 3.55 0.87
N ALA A 321 13.41 4.48 0.33
CA ALA A 321 14.68 4.18 -0.31
C ALA A 321 15.70 3.57 0.68
N ASP A 322 15.80 4.12 1.90
CA ASP A 322 16.83 3.71 2.85
C ASP A 322 16.47 2.43 3.62
N THR A 323 15.20 2.26 3.96
CA THR A 323 14.75 1.11 4.78
C THR A 323 14.18 -0.02 3.95
N GLY A 324 13.90 0.21 2.66
CA GLY A 324 13.25 -0.73 1.77
C GLY A 324 11.79 -1.04 2.13
N VAL A 325 11.19 -0.31 3.08
CA VAL A 325 9.82 -0.57 3.53
C VAL A 325 8.83 -0.27 2.40
N PRO A 326 8.01 -1.25 1.98
CA PRO A 326 7.07 -1.04 0.89
C PRO A 326 5.81 -0.32 1.37
N TYR A 327 5.56 0.87 0.81
CA TYR A 327 4.33 1.64 1.02
C TYR A 327 3.19 1.09 0.18
N PHE A 328 3.42 0.78 -1.09
CA PHE A 328 2.41 0.25 -1.99
C PHE A 328 2.98 -0.86 -2.85
N VAL A 329 2.12 -1.83 -3.13
CA VAL A 329 2.34 -2.90 -4.08
C VAL A 329 1.15 -2.92 -5.02
N ALA A 330 1.38 -2.75 -6.31
CA ALA A 330 0.34 -2.79 -7.32
C ALA A 330 0.73 -3.65 -8.52
N THR A 331 -0.26 -4.34 -9.09
CA THR A 331 -0.13 -5.07 -10.35
C THR A 331 -1.03 -4.41 -11.37
N VAL A 332 -0.47 -3.63 -12.27
CA VAL A 332 -1.22 -2.83 -13.25
C VAL A 332 -1.44 -3.65 -14.51
N THR A 333 -2.69 -3.96 -14.81
CA THR A 333 -3.10 -4.80 -15.95
C THR A 333 -3.90 -4.03 -17.00
N ASP A 334 -4.58 -2.95 -16.60
CA ASP A 334 -5.32 -2.06 -17.48
C ASP A 334 -5.23 -0.61 -16.97
N PRO A 335 -4.22 0.16 -17.38
CA PRO A 335 -4.04 1.55 -16.97
C PRO A 335 -5.22 2.48 -17.32
N ALA A 336 -6.07 2.13 -18.29
CA ALA A 336 -7.19 2.96 -18.75
C ALA A 336 -8.45 2.80 -17.89
N ALA A 337 -8.51 1.78 -17.03
CA ALA A 337 -9.68 1.48 -16.21
C ALA A 337 -9.76 2.30 -14.89
N GLY A 338 -8.75 3.11 -14.59
CA GLY A 338 -8.56 3.79 -13.29
C GLY A 338 -8.87 5.28 -13.28
#